data_AF-A0A9D9GJG2-F1
#
_entry.id   AF-A0A9D9GJG2-F1
#
_cell.length_a   1.000
_cell.length_b   1.000
_cell.length_c   1.000
_cell.angle_alpha   90.00
_cell.angle_beta   90.00
_cell.angle_gamma   90.00
#
_symmetry.space_group_name_H-M   'P 1'
#
loop_
_entity.id
_entity.type
_entity.pdbx_description
1 polymer ?
#
loop_
_entity_poly.entity_id
_entity_poly.type
_entity_poly.pdbx_seq_one_letter_code
_entity_poly.pdbx_strand_id
1 'polypeptide(L)' 'MDEHTVYKLARSGQIPSIKIAGQWRFLNCSFL' A
#
# COMPACT_ATOMS: atom_id res chain seq x y z
N MET A 1 -6.87 -10.08 -1.31
CA MET A 1 -6.57 -8.90 -2.13
C MET A 1 -5.33 -9.21 -2.94
N ASP A 2 -5.43 -9.24 -4.26
CA ASP A 2 -4.33 -9.63 -5.14
C ASP A 2 -3.20 -8.58 -5.13
N GLU A 3 -1.96 -9.01 -5.29
CA GLU A 3 -0.79 -8.10 -5.34
C GLU A 3 -0.97 -7.01 -6.41
N HIS A 4 -1.57 -7.37 -7.55
CA HIS A 4 -1.86 -6.44 -8.62
C HIS A 4 -2.82 -5.31 -8.18
N THR A 5 -3.79 -5.64 -7.33
CA THR A 5 -4.75 -4.69 -6.77
C THR A 5 -4.07 -3.80 -5.73
N VAL A 6 -3.20 -4.36 -4.87
CA VAL A 6 -2.37 -3.60 -3.92
C VAL A 6 -1.50 -2.57 -4.67
N TYR A 7 -0.85 -2.98 -5.77
CA TYR A 7 -0.08 -2.07 -6.61
C TYR A 7 -0.91 -0.94 -7.20
N LYS A 8 -2.11 -1.23 -7.71
CA LYS A 8 -3.02 -0.22 -8.27
C LYS A 8 -3.40 0.82 -7.21
N LEU A 9 -3.75 0.36 -6.01
CA LEU A 9 -4.13 1.26 -4.91
C LEU A 9 -2.95 2.05 -4.35
N ALA A 10 -1.77 1.43 -4.26
CA ALA A 10 -0.55 2.12 -3.84
C ALA A 10 -0.18 3.22 -4.85
N ARG A 11 -0.28 2.93 -6.15
CA ARG A 11 0.00 3.88 -7.23
C ARG A 11 -1.06 4.98 -7.35
N SER A 12 -2.32 4.69 -7.01
CA SER A 12 -3.38 5.71 -6.95
C SER A 12 -3.33 6.56 -5.67
N GLY A 13 -2.49 6.19 -4.69
CA GLY A 13 -2.39 6.89 -3.41
C GLY A 13 -3.56 6.64 -2.46
N GLN A 14 -4.46 5.71 -2.80
CA GLN A 14 -5.61 5.37 -1.94
C GLN A 14 -5.20 4.62 -0.67
N ILE A 15 -4.09 3.88 -0.73
CA ILE A 15 -3.51 3.24 0.44
C ILE A 15 -2.07 3.75 0.64
N PRO A 16 -1.73 4.27 1.83
CA PRO A 16 -0.37 4.64 2.13
C PRO A 16 0.44 3.36 2.37
N SER A 17 1.15 2.94 1.32
CA SER A 17 1.92 1.70 1.32
C SER A 17 3.24 1.85 0.60
N ILE A 18 4.23 1.07 1.02
CA ILE A 18 5.56 1.01 0.43
C ILE A 18 6.01 -0.46 0.32
N LYS A 19 6.68 -0.81 -0.79
CA LYS A 19 7.23 -2.15 -0.99
C LYS A 19 8.73 -2.15 -0.64
N ILE A 20 9.11 -2.89 0.38
CA ILE A 20 10.49 -2.99 0.88
C ILE A 20 10.90 -4.46 0.84
N ALA A 21 11.98 -4.79 0.12
CA ALA A 21 12.52 -6.16 0.01
C ALA A 21 11.45 -7.22 -0.36
N GLY A 22 10.52 -6.86 -1.26
CA GLY A 22 9.44 -7.76 -1.70
C GLY A 22 8.25 -7.87 -0.74
N GLN A 23 8.32 -7.23 0.44
CA GLN A 23 7.21 -7.17 1.39
C GLN A 23 6.50 -5.82 1.33
N TRP A 24 5.18 -5.86 1.42
CA TRP A 24 4.36 -4.66 1.55
C TRP A 24 4.36 -4.19 3.01
N ARG A 25 4.61 -2.89 3.19
CA ARG A 25 4.46 -2.20 4.47
C ARG A 25 3.38 -1.15 4.28
N PHE A 26 2.36 -1.22 5.13
CA PHE A 26 1.25 -0.28 5.14
C PHE A 26 1.47 0.67 6.30
N LEU A 27 1.54 1.97 6.01
CA LEU A 27 1.53 2.96 7.06
C LEU A 27 0.09 3.00 7.59
N ASN A 28 -0.09 2.86 8.89
CA ASN A 28 -1.41 3.02 9.47
C ASN A 28 -1.77 4.50 9.35
N CYS A 29 -2.66 4.83 8.41
CA CYS A 29 -3.22 6.18 8.30
C CYS A 29 -4.24 6.34 9.44
N SER A 30 -3.76 6.44 10.67
CA SER A 30 -4.52 7.02 11.76
C SER A 30 -4.36 8.54 11.67
N PHE A 31 -4.87 9.13 10.58
CA PHE A 31 -5.16 10.56 10.55
C PHE A 31 -6.63 10.69 10.95
N LEU A 32 -6.81 10.82 12.26
CA LEU A 32 -7.98 11.46 12.86
C LEU A 32 -8.08 12.90 12.32
#